data_AF-A0A4Y2RGJ5-F1
#
_entry.id   AF-A0A4Y2RGJ5-F1
#
_cell.length_a   1.000
_cell.length_b   1.000
_cell.length_c   1.000
_cell.angle_alpha   90.00
_cell.angle_beta   90.00
_cell.angle_gamma   90.00
#
_symmetry.space_group_name_H-M   'P 1'
#
loop_
_entity.id
_entity.type
_entity.pdbx_description
1 polymer ?
#
loop_
_entity_poly.entity_id
_entity_poly.type
_entity_poly.pdbx_seq_one_letter_code
_entity_poly.pdbx_strand_id
1 'polypeptide(L)' 'MMDCLYGKCIPYITDCVLGELEKLGKKFRLALKIVKDPRFVRLTCMHKGTYADDCIVQRVTQVRIVC' A
#
# COMPACT_ATOMS: atom_id res chain seq x y z
N MET A 1 8.07 5.75 -10.18
CA MET A 1 6.77 6.02 -10.83
C MET A 1 6.81 7.32 -11.62
N MET A 2 7.39 8.40 -11.09
CA MET A 2 7.44 9.69 -11.78
C MET A 2 8.04 9.62 -13.19
N ASP A 3 9.17 8.93 -13.38
CA ASP A 3 9.81 8.79 -14.70
C ASP A 3 9.01 7.95 -15.70
N CYS A 4 8.08 7.13 -15.21
CA CYS A 4 7.21 6.29 -16.05
C CYS A 4 5.92 7.03 -16.44
N LEU A 5 5.34 7.78 -15.50
CA LEU A 5 4.06 8.47 -15.67
C LEU A 5 4.23 9.95 -16.09
N TYR A 6 5.46 10.44 -16.16
CA TYR A 6 5.80 11.84 -16.45
C TYR A 6 4.99 12.85 -15.62
N GLY A 7 4.75 12.54 -14.34
CA GLY A 7 3.92 13.34 -13.43
C GLY A 7 4.22 13.08 -11.96
N LYS A 8 3.71 13.96 -11.08
CA LYS A 8 3.88 13.80 -9.62
C LYS A 8 3.08 12.59 -9.14
N CYS A 9 3.76 11.56 -8.66
CA CYS A 9 3.13 10.39 -8.06
C CYS A 9 3.33 10.37 -6.54
N ILE A 10 2.26 10.11 -5.80
CA ILE A 10 2.31 9.87 -4.36
C ILE A 10 1.89 8.41 -4.12
N PRO A 11 2.79 7.54 -3.63
CA PRO A 11 2.44 6.17 -3.35
C PRO A 11 1.64 6.06 -2.04
N TYR A 12 0.62 5.20 -2.04
CA TYR A 12 -0.19 4.89 -0.87
C TYR A 12 0.00 3.43 -0.46
N ILE A 13 0.02 3.15 0.83
CA ILE A 13 0.13 1.80 1.40
C ILE A 13 -1.00 1.56 2.39
N THR A 14 -1.73 0.46 2.25
CA THR A 14 -2.79 0.06 3.17
C THR A 14 -2.24 -0.72 4.37
N ASP A 15 -2.94 -0.67 5.50
CA ASP A 15 -2.57 -1.44 6.70
C ASP A 15 -2.45 -2.95 6.44
N CYS A 16 -3.31 -3.51 5.58
CA CYS A 16 -3.28 -4.93 5.26
C CYS A 16 -2.01 -5.34 4.49
N VAL A 17 -1.56 -4.53 3.51
CA VAL A 17 -0.29 -4.76 2.79
C VAL A 17 0.89 -4.68 3.75
N LEU A 18 0.89 -3.71 4.67
CA LEU A 18 1.92 -3.61 5.69
C LEU A 18 1.92 -4.85 6.62
N GLY A 19 0.74 -5.29 7.05
CA GLY A 19 0.58 -6.48 7.89
C GLY A 19 1.02 -7.78 7.20
N GLU A 20 0.78 -7.94 5.90
CA GLU A 20 1.34 -9.05 5.12
C GLU A 20 2.85 -8.97 5.02
N LEU A 21 3.40 -7.79 4.75
CA LEU A 21 4.84 -7.60 4.64
C LEU A 21 5.56 -7.89 5.97
N GLU A 22 4.93 -7.61 7.11
CA GLU A 22 5.43 -7.95 8.45
C GLU A 22 5.42 -9.46 8.71
N LYS A 23 4.42 -10.20 8.19
CA LYS A 23 4.33 -11.67 8.29
C LYS A 23 5.43 -12.39 7.49
N LEU A 24 5.91 -11.80 6.40
CA LEU A 24 7.00 -12.38 5.60
C LEU A 24 8.36 -12.37 6.33
N GLY A 25 8.45 -11.71 7.49
CA GLY A 25 9.56 -11.81 8.42
C GLY A 25 10.84 -11.11 7.97
N LYS A 26 11.98 -11.53 8.53
CA LYS A 26 13.26 -10.82 8.44
C LYS A 26 13.81 -10.72 7.01
N LYS A 27 13.44 -11.65 6.11
CA LYS A 27 13.85 -11.63 4.70
C LYS A 27 13.43 -10.33 4.00
N PHE A 28 12.32 -9.73 4.42
CA PHE A 28 11.75 -8.51 3.82
C PHE A 28 11.98 -7.25 4.67
N ARG A 29 12.97 -7.27 5.57
CA ARG A 29 13.29 -6.11 6.42
C ARG A 29 13.62 -4.85 5.63
N LEU A 30 14.26 -4.97 4.48
CA LEU A 30 14.54 -3.81 3.61
C LEU A 30 13.25 -3.24 3.02
N ALA A 31 12.34 -4.09 2.55
CA ALA A 31 11.03 -3.67 2.04
C ALA A 31 10.22 -2.96 3.14
N LEU A 32 10.23 -3.48 4.37
CA LEU A 32 9.59 -2.84 5.52
C LEU A 32 10.16 -1.46 5.85
N LYS A 33 11.45 -1.22 5.62
CA LYS A 33 12.05 0.11 5.76
C LYS A 33 11.61 1.06 4.65
N ILE A 34 11.56 0.58 3.40
CA ILE A 34 11.14 1.38 2.23
C ILE A 34 9.68 1.83 2.39
N VAL A 35 8.80 0.92 2.83
CA VAL A 35 7.38 1.23 3.03
C VAL A 35 7.15 2.25 4.16
N LYS A 36 8.07 2.33 5.13
CA LYS A 36 8.02 3.31 6.23
C LYS A 36 8.63 4.68 5.86
N ASP A 37 9.07 4.85 4.62
CA ASP A 37 9.55 6.13 4.11
C ASP A 37 8.41 7.17 4.09
N PRO A 38 8.65 8.42 4.52
CA PRO A 38 7.62 9.45 4.60
C PRO A 38 6.98 9.83 3.26
N ARG A 39 7.57 9.43 2.13
CA ARG A 39 6.98 9.61 0.80
C ARG A 39 5.76 8.72 0.58
N PHE A 40 5.61 7.64 1.36
CA PHE A 40 4.42 6.79 1.34
C PHE A 40 3.35 7.34 2.28
N VAL A 41 2.13 7.47 1.77
CA VAL A 41 0.98 7.83 2.58
C VAL A 41 0.27 6.55 3.05
N ARG A 42 0.08 6.43 4.36
CA ARG A 42 -0.58 5.27 4.95
C ARG A 42 -2.10 5.41 4.92
N LEU A 43 -2.78 4.39 4.43
CA LEU A 43 -4.24 4.30 4.41
C LEU A 43 -4.72 3.29 5.44
N THR A 44 -5.62 3.73 6.31
CA THR A 44 -6.21 2.86 7.31
C THR A 44 -7.24 1.91 6.71
N CYS A 45 -7.21 0.65 7.16
CA CYS A 45 -8.16 -0.37 6.74
C CYS A 45 -9.28 -0.55 7.76
N MET A 46 -10.53 -0.63 7.28
CA MET A 46 -11.72 -0.83 8.10
C MET A 46 -12.32 -2.24 7.93
N HIS A 47 -11.45 -3.25 7.85
CA HIS A 47 -11.86 -4.65 7.73
C HIS A 47 -11.01 -5.52 8.64
N LYS A 48 -11.50 -6.73 8.95
CA LYS A 48 -10.73 -7.73 9.70
C LYS A 48 -9.72 -8.41 8.77
N GLY A 49 -8.67 -8.97 9.37
CA GLY A 49 -7.61 -9.67 8.63
C GLY A 49 -6.68 -8.74 7.85
N THR A 50 -5.73 -9.33 7.14
CA THR A 50 -4.72 -8.59 6.38
C THR A 50 -4.65 -9.00 4.92
N TYR A 51 -5.66 -9.69 4.38
CA TYR A 51 -5.63 -10.12 2.98
C TYR A 51 -5.68 -8.89 2.07
N ALA A 52 -4.55 -8.54 1.47
CA ALA A 52 -4.38 -7.26 0.80
C ALA A 52 -5.16 -7.16 -0.50
N ASP A 53 -5.30 -8.27 -1.22
CA ASP A 53 -5.93 -8.31 -2.54
C ASP A 53 -7.41 -7.88 -2.47
N ASP A 54 -8.19 -8.49 -1.58
CA ASP A 54 -9.60 -8.13 -1.37
C ASP A 54 -9.75 -6.67 -0.94
N CYS A 55 -8.84 -6.19 -0.08
CA CYS A 55 -8.85 -4.80 0.37
C CYS A 55 -8.65 -3.83 -0.79
N ILE A 56 -7.65 -4.08 -1.62
CA ILE A 56 -7.32 -3.21 -2.75
C ILE A 56 -8.48 -3.24 -3.75
N VAL A 57 -8.97 -4.42 -4.12
CA VAL A 57 -10.10 -4.60 -5.05
C VAL A 57 -11.34 -3.86 -4.55
N GLN A 58 -11.71 -4.05 -3.28
CA GLN A 58 -12.86 -3.36 -2.69
C GLN A 58 -12.67 -1.85 -2.72
N ARG A 59 -11.49 -1.35 -2.35
CA ARG A 59 -11.20 0.09 -2.28
C ARG A 59 -11.27 0.75 -3.66
N VAL A 60 -10.63 0.17 -4.68
CA VAL A 60 -10.66 0.74 -6.06
C VAL A 60 -12.03 0.59 -6.72
N THR A 61 -12.83 -0.40 -6.31
CA THR A 61 -14.20 -0.58 -6.79
C THR A 61 -15.14 0.47 -6.19
N GLN A 62 -15.01 0.75 -4.88
CA GLN A 62 -15.82 1.75 -4.18
C GLN A 62 -15.49 3.18 -4.61
N VAL A 63 -14.20 3.48 -4.75
CA VAL A 63 -13.72 4.82 -5.11
C VAL A 63 -13.01 4.72 -6.46
N ARG A 64 -13.75 5.01 -7.53
CA ARG A 64 -13.16 5.26 -8.84
C ARG A 64 -12.70 6.70 -8.92
N ILE A 65 -11.43 6.94 -8.59
CA ILE A 65 -10.78 8.21 -8.86
C ILE A 65 -10.39 8.20 -10.33
N VAL A 66 -11.12 8.96 -11.14
CA VAL A 66 -10.68 9.29 -12.50
C VAL A 66 -9.78 10.52 -12.33
N CYS A 67 -8.48 10.32 -12.50
CA CYS A 67 -7.51 11.42 -12.56
C CYS A 67 -7.77 12.30 -13.78
#